data_AF-A0A7X1HJU5-F1
#
_entry.id   AF-A0A7X1HJU5-F1
#
_cell.length_a   1.000
_cell.length_b   1.000
_cell.length_c   1.000
_cell.angle_alpha   90.00
_cell.angle_beta   90.00
_cell.angle_gamma   90.00
#
_symmetry.space_group_name_H-M   'P 1'
#
loop_
_entity.id
_entity.type
_entity.pdbx_description
1 polymer ?
#
loop_
_entity_poly.entity_id
_entity_poly.type
_entity_poly.pdbx_seq_one_letter_code
_entity_poly.pdbx_strand_id
1 'polypeptide(L)' 'SLITPQRFYTHGQNSRGDRHVYASRTRFIPAMLLQFFEQTSWPKVEATTTGRSASQIRIDVAAKMRGMWK' A
#
# COMPACT_ATOMS: atom_id res chain seq x y z
N SER A 1 -10.85 -2.54 6.84
CA SER A 1 -10.02 -2.07 7.97
C SER A 1 -9.92 -0.55 7.87
N LEU A 2 -10.23 0.17 8.95
CA LEU A 2 -10.05 1.62 9.01
C LEU A 2 -8.58 1.86 9.38
N ILE A 3 -7.77 2.33 8.43
CA ILE A 3 -6.36 2.68 8.70
C ILE A 3 -6.33 4.03 9.42
N THR A 4 -5.82 4.04 10.65
CA THR A 4 -5.57 5.27 11.40
C THR A 4 -4.45 6.05 10.72
N PRO A 5 -4.61 7.35 10.43
CA PRO A 5 -3.52 8.14 9.86
C PRO A 5 -2.36 8.22 10.86
N GLN A 6 -1.20 7.70 10.46
CA GLN A 6 0.03 7.77 11.24
C GLN A 6 0.58 9.20 11.18
N ARG A 7 0.60 9.90 12.32
CA ARG A 7 1.22 11.23 12.45
C ARG A 7 2.69 11.05 12.81
N PHE A 8 3.57 11.66 12.04
CA PHE A 8 5.00 11.69 12.31
C PHE A 8 5.39 13.07 12.83
N TYR A 9 6.01 13.10 14.01
CA TYR A 9 6.64 14.29 14.56
C TYR A 9 8.15 14.06 14.57
N THR A 10 8.88 14.80 13.76
CA THR A 10 10.35 14.80 13.81
C THR A 10 10.80 15.84 14.83
N HIS A 11 11.36 15.39 15.96
CA HIS A 11 11.94 16.26 16.99
C HIS A 11 13.48 16.25 16.91
N GLY A 12 14.12 17.38 17.21
CA GLY A 12 15.57 17.45 17.45
C GLY A 12 16.49 17.50 16.22
N GLN A 13 15.99 17.79 15.01
CA GLN A 13 16.83 17.84 13.81
C GLN A 13 17.35 19.24 13.48
N ASN A 14 18.59 19.31 12.98
CA ASN A 14 19.24 20.52 12.52
C ASN A 14 18.38 21.24 11.46
N SER A 15 18.33 22.58 11.50
CA SER A 15 17.47 23.38 10.60
C SER A 15 17.74 23.20 9.10
N ARG A 16 18.89 22.61 8.73
CA ARG A 16 19.36 22.38 7.36
C ARG A 16 19.58 20.90 6.99
N GLY A 17 19.09 19.95 7.79
CA GLY A 17 19.23 18.52 7.48
C GLY A 17 18.17 18.03 6.48
N ASP A 18 18.54 17.10 5.60
CA ASP A 18 17.58 16.40 4.73
C ASP A 18 16.57 15.59 5.55
N ARG A 19 15.28 15.72 5.18
CA ARG A 19 14.14 15.12 5.90
C ARG A 19 13.48 14.05 5.03
N HIS A 20 13.57 12.79 5.43
CA HIS A 20 12.95 11.68 4.71
C HIS A 20 11.93 10.97 5.63
N VAL A 21 10.64 11.02 5.28
CA VAL A 21 9.55 10.34 6.00
C VAL A 21 8.92 9.32 5.07
N TYR A 22 8.84 8.07 5.51
CA TYR A 22 8.13 7.01 4.80
C TYR A 22 6.75 6.80 5.42
N ALA A 23 5.69 6.89 4.62
CA ALA A 23 4.32 6.70 5.06
C ALA A 23 3.49 5.98 3.99
N SER A 24 2.55 5.14 4.42
CA SER A 24 1.58 4.53 3.52
C SER A 24 0.63 5.57 2.92
N ARG A 25 0.21 5.38 1.67
CA ARG A 25 -0.79 6.24 1.03
C ARG A 25 -2.11 6.20 1.80
N THR A 26 -2.61 7.36 2.19
CA THR A 26 -3.92 7.51 2.83
C THR A 26 -4.91 8.21 1.91
N ARG A 27 -6.20 8.19 2.27
CA ARG A 27 -7.27 8.94 1.57
C ARG A 27 -7.04 10.46 1.53
N PHE A 28 -6.12 10.98 2.35
CA PHE A 28 -5.78 12.39 2.42
C PHE A 28 -4.61 12.79 1.50
N ILE A 29 -4.07 11.83 0.72
CA ILE A 29 -3.06 12.09 -0.32
C ILE A 29 -3.71 11.83 -1.69
N PRO A 30 -4.26 12.87 -2.33
CA PRO A 30 -4.81 12.78 -3.69
C PRO A 30 -3.77 12.29 -4.70
N ALA A 31 -4.24 11.64 -5.77
CA ALA A 31 -3.38 11.09 -6.82
C ALA A 31 -2.49 12.17 -7.49
N MET A 32 -3.02 13.39 -7.63
CA MET A 32 -2.30 14.53 -8.22
C MET A 32 -1.03 14.91 -7.44
N LEU A 33 -0.95 14.60 -6.15
CA LEU A 33 0.22 14.92 -5.34
C LEU A 33 1.33 13.87 -5.46
N LEU A 34 1.06 12.71 -6.05
CA LEU A 34 2.01 11.59 -6.08
C LEU A 34 3.29 11.90 -6.87
N GLN A 35 3.26 12.88 -7.77
CA GLN A 35 4.43 13.33 -8.53
C GLN A 35 5.52 13.97 -7.63
N PHE A 36 5.16 14.39 -6.42
CA PHE A 36 6.09 15.01 -5.46
C PHE A 36 6.69 14.00 -4.47
N PHE A 37 6.37 12.72 -4.59
CA PHE A 37 6.85 11.65 -3.71
C PHE A 37 7.56 10.56 -4.50
N GLU A 38 8.59 9.97 -3.90
CA GLU A 38 9.09 8.68 -4.35
C GLU A 38 8.06 7.59 -3.97
N GLN A 39 7.52 6.91 -4.98
CA GLN A 39 6.58 5.81 -4.78
C GLN A 39 7.35 4.48 -4.71
N THR A 40 7.29 3.83 -3.55
CA THR A 40 7.92 2.53 -3.33
C THR A 40 6.94 1.55 -2.69
N SER A 41 7.12 0.25 -2.92
CA SER A 41 6.32 -0.81 -2.32
C SER A 41 7.24 -1.73 -1.50
N TRP A 42 6.80 -2.11 -0.30
CA TRP A 42 7.48 -3.11 0.52
C TRP A 42 6.63 -4.38 0.60
N PRO A 43 7.21 -5.59 0.42
CA PRO A 43 8.60 -5.84 0.06
C PRO A 43 8.91 -5.40 -1.38
N LYS A 44 10.16 -5.03 -1.63
CA LYS A 44 10.63 -4.68 -2.99
C LYS A 44 10.72 -5.98 -3.78
N VAL A 45 9.66 -6.28 -4.54
CA VAL A 45 9.62 -7.46 -5.42
C VAL A 45 10.41 -7.10 -6.67
N GLU A 46 11.44 -7.89 -6.97
CA GLU A 46 12.16 -7.76 -8.24
C GLU A 46 11.17 -7.93 -9.39
N ALA A 47 11.28 -7.09 -10.42
CA ALA A 47 10.46 -7.20 -11.62
C ALA A 47 10.82 -8.51 -12.34
N THR A 48 10.21 -9.61 -11.90
CA THR A 48 10.21 -10.83 -12.68
C THR A 48 9.41 -10.50 -13.93
N THR A 49 10.02 -10.67 -15.11
CA THR A 49 9.34 -10.67 -16.41
C THR A 49 8.45 -11.91 -16.49
N THR A 50 7.47 -12.04 -15.60
CA THR A 50 6.32 -12.89 -15.77
C THR A 50 5.21 -11.96 -16.15
N GLY A 51 4.84 -11.99 -17.44
CA GLY A 51 3.67 -11.28 -17.95
C GLY A 51 2.54 -11.43 -16.95
N ARG A 52 1.94 -10.30 -16.59
CA ARG A 52 0.93 -10.17 -15.54
C ARG A 52 -0.28 -11.04 -15.86
N SER A 53 -0.16 -12.34 -15.62
CA SER A 53 -1.27 -13.18 -15.23
C SER A 53 -1.63 -12.65 -13.85
N ALA A 54 -2.41 -11.56 -13.82
CA ALA A 54 -3.35 -11.39 -12.74
C ALA A 54 -4.17 -12.69 -12.78
N SER A 55 -3.74 -13.68 -11.99
CA SER A 55 -4.54 -14.86 -11.74
C SER A 55 -5.85 -14.28 -11.26
N GLN A 56 -6.87 -14.30 -12.14
CA GLN A 56 -8.22 -13.99 -11.73
C GLN A 56 -8.54 -15.08 -10.72
N ILE A 57 -8.33 -14.76 -9.45
CA ILE A 57 -8.70 -15.60 -8.33
C ILE A 57 -10.23 -15.67 -8.41
N ARG A 58 -10.73 -16.65 -9.17
CA ARG A 58 -12.15 -16.93 -9.34
C ARG A 58 -12.58 -17.75 -8.14
N ILE A 59 -13.14 -17.06 -7.15
CA ILE A 59 -13.72 -17.70 -5.98
C ILE A 59 -15.15 -18.11 -6.32
N ASP A 60 -15.43 -19.41 -6.28
CA ASP A 60 -16.81 -19.91 -6.36
C ASP A 60 -17.51 -19.69 -5.02
N VAL A 61 -18.25 -18.58 -4.94
CA VAL A 61 -19.03 -18.21 -3.75
C VAL A 61 -20.16 -19.22 -3.49
N ALA A 62 -20.74 -19.82 -4.53
CA ALA A 62 -21.85 -20.76 -4.38
C ALA A 62 -21.40 -22.08 -3.74
N ALA A 63 -20.21 -22.57 -4.13
CA ALA A 63 -19.61 -23.73 -3.47
C ALA A 63 -19.32 -23.46 -1.98
N LYS A 64 -18.81 -22.27 -1.64
CA LYS A 64 -18.54 -21.89 -0.25
C LYS A 64 -19.81 -21.84 0.61
N MET A 65 -20.91 -21.31 0.06
CA MET A 65 -22.19 -21.23 0.75
C MET A 65 -22.80 -22.62 1.05
N ARG A 66 -22.70 -23.59 0.13
CA ARG A 66 -23.18 -24.97 0.37
C ARG A 66 -22.42 -25.68 1.49
N GLY A 67 -21.12 -25.40 1.66
CA GLY A 67 -20.30 -26.00 2.72
C GLY A 67 -20.64 -25.54 4.14
N MET A 68 -21.38 -24.44 4.31
CA MET A 68 -21.74 -23.90 5.63
C MET A 68 -22.91 -24.63 6.29
N TRP A 69 -23.62 -25.50 5.56
CA TRP A 69 -24.85 -26.15 6.01
C TRP A 69 -24.70 -27.68 6.10
N LYS A 70 -23.51 -28.14 6.46
CA LYS A 70 -23.20 -29.56 6.69
C LYS A 70 -22.76 -29.78 8.13
#